data_AF-A0A231HK56-F1
#
_entry.id   AF-A0A231HK56-F1
#
_cell.length_a   1.000
_cell.length_b   1.000
_cell.length_c   1.000
_cell.angle_alpha   90.00
_cell.angle_beta   90.00
_cell.angle_gamma   90.00
#
_symmetry.space_group_name_H-M   'P 1'
#
loop_
_entity.id
_entity.type
_entity.pdbx_description
1 polymer ?
#
loop_
_entity_poly.entity_id
_entity_poly.type
_entity_poly.pdbx_seq_one_letter_code
_entity_poly.pdbx_strand_id
1 'polypeptide(L)'
;MADQSADSAPGVRKPKSEPLPKDFETALAQLEALVAQMENGELPLEASLAAYERGVELSKICQKLLDKADEQVKVLQGNLLKPLDDRGPDEE
;
A
#
# COMPACT_ATOMS: atom_id res chain seq x y z
N MET A 1 -29.94 -42.31 5.41
CA MET A 1 -29.32 -42.23 4.07
C MET A 1 -30.02 -41.15 3.28
N ALA A 2 -29.46 -39.94 3.29
CA ALA A 2 -29.57 -38.91 2.26
C ALA A 2 -28.63 -37.78 2.71
N ASP A 3 -27.36 -37.96 2.34
CA ASP A 3 -26.30 -36.96 2.39
C ASP A 3 -26.67 -35.83 1.42
N GLN A 4 -26.77 -34.59 1.92
CA GLN A 4 -26.76 -33.39 1.09
C GLN A 4 -25.83 -32.37 1.74
N SER A 5 -24.54 -32.66 1.58
CA SER A 5 -23.48 -31.68 1.65
C SER A 5 -23.72 -30.65 0.53
N ALA A 6 -24.35 -29.52 0.87
CA ALA A 6 -24.36 -28.36 0.00
C ALA A 6 -22.97 -27.70 0.06
N ASP A 7 -22.09 -28.16 -0.82
CA ASP A 7 -20.88 -27.46 -1.22
C ASP A 7 -21.29 -26.13 -1.88
N SER A 8 -21.27 -25.06 -1.10
CA SER A 8 -21.32 -23.69 -1.61
C SER A 8 -19.95 -23.08 -1.40
N ALA A 9 -19.06 -23.33 -2.36
CA ALA A 9 -17.82 -22.60 -2.48
C ALA A 9 -18.12 -21.08 -2.46
N PRO A 10 -17.47 -20.29 -1.59
CA PRO A 10 -17.68 -18.85 -1.56
C PRO A 10 -17.10 -18.27 -2.85
N GLY A 11 -17.97 -17.67 -3.66
CA GLY A 11 -17.60 -17.08 -4.94
C GLY A 11 -16.43 -16.10 -4.80
N VAL A 12 -15.34 -16.39 -5.51
CA VAL A 12 -14.16 -15.52 -5.66
C VAL A 12 -14.64 -14.20 -6.30
N ARG A 13 -14.87 -13.19 -5.47
CA ARG A 13 -15.21 -11.84 -5.95
C ARG A 13 -13.98 -11.26 -6.63
N LYS A 14 -14.06 -11.00 -7.93
CA LYS A 14 -13.00 -10.33 -8.70
C LYS A 14 -12.60 -9.02 -8.01
N PRO A 15 -11.31 -8.75 -7.70
CA PRO A 15 -10.86 -7.54 -7.00
C PRO A 15 -10.93 -6.24 -7.84
N LYS A 16 -11.61 -6.24 -9.00
CA LYS A 16 -11.54 -5.17 -10.02
C LYS A 16 -12.42 -3.93 -9.77
N SER A 17 -13.10 -3.77 -8.63
CA SER A 17 -14.09 -2.70 -8.46
C SER A 17 -13.93 -1.79 -7.25
N GLU A 18 -12.92 -1.97 -6.40
CA GLU A 18 -12.71 -1.06 -5.28
C GLU A 18 -11.82 0.14 -5.68
N PRO A 19 -12.23 1.38 -5.35
CA PRO A 19 -11.44 2.56 -5.64
C PRO A 19 -10.06 2.46 -5.00
N LEU A 20 -9.06 3.09 -5.63
CA LEU A 20 -7.71 3.12 -5.08
C LEU A 20 -7.70 3.95 -3.78
N PRO A 21 -7.07 3.44 -2.70
CA PRO A 21 -6.94 4.16 -1.44
C PRO A 21 -6.07 5.41 -1.59
N LYS A 22 -6.30 6.40 -0.72
CA LYS A 22 -5.58 7.69 -0.75
C LYS A 22 -4.59 7.85 0.40
N ASP A 23 -4.73 7.05 1.44
CA ASP A 23 -3.90 7.02 2.65
C ASP A 23 -3.08 5.74 2.73
N PHE A 24 -1.97 5.81 3.47
CA PHE A 24 -0.95 4.76 3.51
C PHE A 24 -1.46 3.49 4.18
N GLU A 25 -2.11 3.63 5.34
CA GLU A 25 -2.61 2.51 6.14
C GLU A 25 -3.61 1.66 5.36
N THR A 26 -4.57 2.30 4.68
CA THR A 26 -5.55 1.58 3.86
C THR A 26 -4.90 0.93 2.64
N ALA A 27 -3.95 1.61 1.99
CA ALA A 27 -3.22 1.05 0.85
C ALA A 27 -2.41 -0.19 1.24
N LEU A 28 -1.72 -0.13 2.38
CA LEU A 28 -0.94 -1.24 2.92
C LEU A 28 -1.83 -2.41 3.33
N ALA A 29 -2.90 -2.17 4.07
CA ALA A 29 -3.82 -3.21 4.50
C ALA A 29 -4.48 -3.95 3.32
N GLN A 30 -4.86 -3.21 2.26
CA GLN A 30 -5.37 -3.84 1.03
C GLN A 30 -4.30 -4.68 0.32
N LEU A 31 -3.05 -4.21 0.29
CA LEU A 31 -1.94 -4.94 -0.33
C LEU A 31 -1.64 -6.23 0.41
N GLU A 32 -1.58 -6.19 1.75
CA GLU A 32 -1.36 -7.37 2.60
C GLU A 32 -2.48 -8.40 2.42
N ALA A 33 -3.74 -7.96 2.43
CA ALA A 33 -4.89 -8.85 2.20
C ALA A 33 -4.83 -9.50 0.81
N LEU A 34 -4.42 -8.74 -0.21
CA LEU A 34 -4.29 -9.25 -1.58
C LEU A 34 -3.15 -10.26 -1.70
N VAL A 35 -2.00 -10.01 -1.08
CA VAL A 35 -0.87 -10.94 -1.04
C VAL A 35 -1.27 -12.23 -0.33
N ALA A 36 -1.94 -12.15 0.82
CA ALA A 36 -2.43 -13.31 1.55
C ALA A 36 -3.39 -14.17 0.69
N GLN A 37 -4.23 -13.53 -0.12
CA GLN A 37 -5.08 -14.26 -1.07
C GLN A 37 -4.26 -14.96 -2.16
N MET A 38 -3.25 -14.29 -2.72
CA MET A 38 -2.36 -14.86 -3.74
C MET A 38 -1.56 -16.05 -3.23
N GLU A 39 -1.10 -16.00 -1.98
CA GLU A 39 -0.33 -17.07 -1.33
C GLU A 39 -1.16 -18.32 -1.03
N ASN A 40 -2.48 -18.19 -0.89
CA ASN A 40 -3.38 -19.33 -0.69
C ASN A 40 -3.46 -20.25 -1.92
N GLY A 41 -3.03 -19.79 -3.10
CA GLY A 41 -2.88 -20.64 -4.30
C GLY A 41 -4.17 -21.11 -4.97
N GLU A 42 -5.35 -20.73 -4.45
CA GLU A 42 -6.67 -21.12 -4.97
C GLU A 42 -7.20 -20.18 -6.07
N LEU A 43 -6.46 -19.12 -6.41
CA LEU A 43 -6.88 -18.13 -7.40
C LEU A 43 -6.73 -18.68 -8.83
N PRO A 44 -7.79 -18.63 -9.66
CA PRO A 44 -7.66 -18.85 -11.10
C PRO A 44 -6.64 -17.89 -11.73
N LEU A 45 -6.02 -18.28 -12.84
CA LEU A 45 -4.99 -17.48 -13.52
C LEU A 45 -5.43 -16.03 -13.78
N GLU A 46 -6.62 -15.84 -14.35
CA GLU A 46 -7.20 -14.51 -14.62
C GLU A 46 -7.37 -13.66 -13.35
N ALA A 47 -7.72 -14.29 -12.23
CA ALA A 47 -7.86 -13.61 -10.95
C ALA A 47 -6.47 -13.27 -10.36
N SER A 48 -5.49 -14.15 -10.54
CA SER A 48 -4.10 -13.93 -10.12
C SER A 48 -3.46 -12.76 -10.86
N LEU A 49 -3.69 -12.65 -12.18
CA LEU A 49 -3.22 -11.51 -12.98
C LEU A 49 -3.86 -10.20 -12.53
N ALA A 50 -5.17 -10.21 -12.29
CA ALA A 50 -5.88 -9.04 -11.77
C ALA A 50 -5.41 -8.63 -10.36
N ALA A 51 -5.15 -9.60 -9.49
CA ALA A 51 -4.59 -9.36 -8.17
C ALA A 51 -3.20 -8.75 -8.27
N TYR A 52 -2.34 -9.30 -9.14
CA TYR A 52 -1.01 -8.75 -9.38
C TYR A 52 -1.04 -7.29 -9.86
N GLU A 53 -1.86 -6.97 -10.87
CA GLU A 53 -2.02 -5.59 -11.36
C GLU A 53 -2.42 -4.64 -10.24
N ARG A 54 -3.42 -5.04 -9.43
CA ARG A 54 -3.89 -4.25 -8.30
C ARG A 54 -2.81 -4.11 -7.21
N GLY A 55 -2.07 -5.16 -6.91
CA GLY A 55 -0.95 -5.14 -5.97
C GLY A 55 0.15 -4.16 -6.40
N VAL A 56 0.47 -4.13 -7.70
CA VAL A 56 1.41 -3.16 -8.27
C VAL A 56 0.89 -1.72 -8.10
N GLU A 57 -0.39 -1.45 -8.33
CA GLU A 57 -0.97 -0.12 -8.10
C GLU A 57 -0.91 0.30 -6.63
N LEU A 58 -1.28 -0.59 -5.71
CA LEU A 58 -1.22 -0.35 -4.26
C LEU A 58 0.22 -0.07 -3.80
N SER A 59 1.19 -0.87 -4.24
CA SER A 59 2.60 -0.66 -3.91
C SER A 59 3.11 0.71 -4.37
N LYS A 60 2.72 1.16 -5.57
CA LYS A 60 3.06 2.48 -6.09
C LYS A 60 2.45 3.61 -5.26
N ILE A 61 1.24 3.42 -4.73
CA ILE A 61 0.60 4.39 -3.84
C ILE A 61 1.36 4.49 -2.53
N CYS A 62 1.67 3.35 -1.89
CA CYS A 62 2.46 3.30 -0.67
C CYS A 62 3.81 4.03 -0.85
N GLN A 63 4.55 3.72 -1.92
CA GLN A 63 5.84 4.36 -2.19
C GLN A 63 5.70 5.87 -2.35
N LYS A 64 4.73 6.35 -3.13
CA LYS A 64 4.50 7.80 -3.32
C LYS A 64 4.18 8.52 -2.02
N LEU A 65 3.44 7.88 -1.12
CA LEU A 65 3.10 8.46 0.18
C LEU A 65 4.33 8.53 1.10
N LEU A 66 5.18 7.50 1.07
CA LEU A 66 6.47 7.51 1.78
C LEU A 66 7.41 8.57 1.23
N ASP A 67 7.55 8.68 -0.09
CA ASP A 67 8.40 9.70 -0.74
C ASP A 67 7.98 11.12 -0.33
N LYS A 68 6.66 11.36 -0.27
CA LYS A 68 6.11 12.64 0.18
C LYS A 68 6.40 12.90 1.66
N ALA A 69 6.29 11.89 2.52
CA ALA A 69 6.62 12.02 3.93
C ALA A 69 8.11 12.33 4.13
N ASP A 70 8.99 11.64 3.40
CA ASP A 70 10.44 11.88 3.41
C ASP A 70 10.80 13.30 2.97
N GLU A 71 10.16 13.81 1.91
CA GLU A 71 10.34 15.19 1.45
C GLU A 71 9.94 16.19 2.55
N GLN A 72 8.80 15.98 3.21
CA GLN A 72 8.34 16.83 4.30
C GLN A 72 9.32 16.83 5.47
N VAL A 73 9.85 15.66 5.85
CA VAL A 73 10.87 15.55 6.91
C VAL A 73 12.13 16.32 6.54
N LYS A 74 12.62 16.19 5.29
CA LYS A 74 13.80 16.92 4.82
C LYS A 74 13.61 18.43 4.86
N VAL A 75 12.45 18.93 4.45
CA VAL A 75 12.13 20.37 4.52
C VAL A 75 12.12 20.85 5.97
N LEU A 76 11.52 20.09 6.89
CA LEU A 76 11.51 20.43 8.31
C LEU A 76 12.91 20.45 8.92
N GLN A 77 13.77 19.50 8.58
CA GLN A 77 15.17 19.47 9.02
C GLN A 77 15.98 20.64 8.46
N GLY A 78 15.83 20.96 7.17
CA GLY A 78 16.51 22.11 6.55
C GLY A 78 16.06 23.44 7.13
N ASN A 79 14.76 23.58 7.45
CA ASN A 79 14.21 24.75 8.12
C ASN A 79 14.66 24.84 9.59
N LEU A 80 14.92 23.72 10.25
CA LEU A 80 15.45 23.70 11.61
C LEU A 80 16.94 24.07 11.65
N LEU A 81 17.70 23.78 10.59
CA LEU A 81 19.14 24.06 10.52
C LEU A 81 19.44 25.53 10.14
N LYS A 82 18.58 26.17 9.32
CA LYS A 82 18.73 27.59 8.92
C LYS A 82 18.89 28.57 10.11
N PRO A 83 18.10 28.49 11.20
CA PRO A 83 18.25 29.38 12.35
C PRO A 83 19.56 29.22 13.13
N LEU A 84 20.38 28.19 12.87
CA LEU A 84 21.63 27.95 13.60
C LEU A 84 22.87 28.44 12.85
N ASP A 85 22.77 28.65 11.53
CA ASP A 85 23.84 29.21 10.67
C ASP A 85 23.92 30.75 10.74
N ASP A 86 22.89 31.43 11.28
CA ASP A 86 22.91 32.89 11.51
C ASP A 86 23.80 33.31 12.70
N ARG A 87 24.40 32.36 13.42
CA ARG A 87 25.56 32.63 14.29
C ARG A 87 26.82 32.56 13.43
N GLY A 88 27.00 33.56 12.58
CA GLY A 88 28.29 33.81 11.93
C GLY A 88 29.40 33.86 13.00
N PRO A 89 30.64 33.44 12.66
CA PRO A 89 31.75 33.49 13.62
C PRO A 89 31.85 34.91 14.14
N ASP A 90 31.91 35.07 15.46
CA ASP A 90 32.19 36.35 16.10
C ASP A 90 33.36 37.00 15.36
N GLU A 91 33.08 38.08 14.61
CA GLU A 91 34.11 38.86 13.93
C GLU A 91 34.98 39.49 15.02
N GLU A 92 36.22 39.01 15.14
CA GLU A 92 37.27 39.53 16.02
C GLU A 92 37.81 40.89 15.54
#